data_AF-A0A847YUX4-F1
#
_entry.id   AF-A0A847YUX4-F1
#
_cell.length_a   1.000
_cell.length_b   1.000
_cell.length_c   1.000
_cell.angle_alpha   90.00
_cell.angle_beta   90.00
_cell.angle_gamma   90.00
#
_symmetry.space_group_name_H-M   'P 1'
#
loop_
_entity.id
_entity.type
_entity.pdbx_description
1 polymer ?
#
loop_
_entity_poly.entity_id
_entity_poly.type
_entity_poly.pdbx_seq_one_letter_code
_entity_poly.pdbx_strand_id
1 'polypeptide(L)'
;LAGKKVGSVKGSTSEQNVKKAQPECTVISFETYPEAFLALKQGKVEAVTTDESILVGLQNSDDKPGDFAIVGEYISPEPYGLGVAENESDFRDFVNIALMEMWASGEYQKIYEKWFGKDTKFYIPLEWKMEMWP
;
A
#
# COMPACT_ATOMS: atom_id res chain seq x y z
N LEU A 1 -15.52 7.78 7.85
CA LEU A 1 -14.50 8.69 8.43
C LEU A 1 -15.00 10.13 8.65
N ALA A 2 -16.31 10.39 8.53
CA ALA A 2 -16.87 11.74 8.65
C ALA A 2 -16.49 12.44 9.97
N GLY A 3 -16.09 13.71 9.87
CA GLY A 3 -15.70 14.55 11.00
C GLY A 3 -14.39 14.17 11.70
N LYS A 4 -13.63 13.21 11.17
CA LYS A 4 -12.35 12.74 11.74
C LYS A 4 -11.17 13.34 11.00
N LYS A 5 -10.05 13.52 11.71
CA LYS A 5 -8.76 13.84 11.09
C LYS A 5 -8.10 12.55 10.62
N VAL A 6 -7.69 12.52 9.36
CA VAL A 6 -7.13 11.33 8.72
C VAL A 6 -5.75 11.66 8.17
N GLY A 7 -4.72 10.97 8.64
CA GLY A 7 -3.36 11.11 8.16
C GLY A 7 -3.15 10.40 6.81
N SER A 8 -2.44 11.06 5.89
CA SER A 8 -1.93 10.46 4.66
C SER A 8 -0.62 11.14 4.24
N VAL A 9 0.04 10.65 3.21
CA VAL A 9 1.27 11.25 2.67
C VAL A 9 0.94 12.20 1.53
N LYS A 10 1.56 13.38 1.56
CA LYS A 10 1.40 14.44 0.58
C LYS A 10 1.73 13.96 -0.82
N GLY A 11 0.82 14.19 -1.76
CA GLY A 11 1.00 13.84 -3.17
C GLY A 11 0.78 12.35 -3.49
N SER A 12 0.46 11.52 -2.49
CA SER A 12 0.09 10.12 -2.72
C SER A 12 -1.27 9.98 -3.42
N THR A 13 -1.46 8.87 -4.11
CA THR A 13 -2.78 8.44 -4.59
C THR A 13 -3.75 8.30 -3.43
N SER A 14 -3.30 7.71 -2.32
CA SER A 14 -4.11 7.50 -1.11
C SER A 14 -4.69 8.81 -0.56
N GLU A 15 -3.91 9.89 -0.52
CA GLU A 15 -4.38 11.23 -0.11
C GLU A 15 -5.55 11.70 -0.98
N GLN A 16 -5.43 11.54 -2.30
CA GLN A 16 -6.47 11.97 -3.23
C GLN A 16 -7.71 11.06 -3.14
N ASN A 17 -7.50 9.75 -3.00
CA ASN A 17 -8.55 8.74 -2.98
C ASN A 17 -9.42 8.87 -1.72
N VAL A 18 -8.81 9.07 -0.54
CA VAL A 18 -9.59 9.28 0.69
C VAL A 18 -10.38 10.59 0.66
N LYS A 19 -9.84 11.68 0.08
CA LYS A 19 -10.59 12.94 -0.09
C LYS A 19 -11.84 12.76 -0.96
N LYS A 20 -11.74 11.96 -2.02
CA LYS A 20 -12.86 11.67 -2.93
C LYS A 20 -13.89 10.74 -2.29
N ALA A 21 -13.44 9.68 -1.63
CA ALA A 21 -14.31 8.64 -1.07
C ALA A 21 -14.94 9.03 0.27
N GLN A 22 -14.27 9.88 1.05
CA GLN A 22 -14.68 10.30 2.39
C GLN A 22 -14.62 11.84 2.51
N PRO A 23 -15.41 12.58 1.73
CA PRO A 23 -15.31 14.04 1.62
C PRO A 23 -15.58 14.78 2.93
N GLU A 24 -16.25 14.13 3.89
CA GLU A 24 -16.53 14.69 5.23
C GLU A 24 -15.39 14.51 6.24
N CYS A 25 -14.31 13.81 5.88
CA CYS A 25 -13.12 13.74 6.73
C CYS A 25 -12.18 14.93 6.49
N THR A 26 -11.35 15.25 7.48
CA THR A 26 -10.29 16.24 7.34
C THR A 26 -8.96 15.53 7.12
N VAL A 27 -8.44 15.59 5.89
CA VAL A 27 -7.16 14.93 5.57
C VAL A 27 -5.99 15.82 6.01
N ILE A 28 -5.09 15.25 6.79
CA ILE A 28 -3.85 15.87 7.25
C ILE A 28 -2.69 15.21 6.51
N SER A 29 -1.98 16.00 5.71
CA SER A 29 -0.89 15.53 4.87
C SER A 29 0.44 15.60 5.62
N PHE A 30 1.17 14.49 5.63
CA PHE A 30 2.51 14.35 6.19
C PHE A 30 3.53 14.10 5.07
N GLU A 31 4.83 14.21 5.39
CA GLU A 31 5.88 13.94 4.40
C GLU A 31 6.16 12.44 4.28
N THR A 32 5.96 11.65 5.34
CA THR A 32 6.16 10.20 5.33
C THR A 32 5.07 9.42 6.08
N TYR A 33 4.88 8.14 5.75
CA TYR A 33 3.93 7.28 6.45
C TYR A 33 4.30 7.02 7.92
N PRO A 34 5.58 6.84 8.30
CA PRO A 34 5.97 6.80 9.71
C PRO A 34 5.60 8.06 10.49
N GLU A 35 5.69 9.25 9.89
CA GLU A 35 5.24 10.49 10.53
C GLU A 35 3.71 10.52 10.72
N ALA A 36 2.95 10.11 9.70
CA ALA A 36 1.49 9.99 9.81
C ALA A 36 1.08 8.98 10.90
N PHE A 37 1.78 7.84 10.98
CA PHE A 37 1.57 6.84 12.00
C PHE A 37 1.95 7.34 13.40
N LEU A 38 3.05 8.07 13.55
CA LEU A 38 3.40 8.73 14.80
C LEU A 38 2.32 9.74 15.24
N ALA A 39 1.72 10.47 14.30
CA ALA A 39 0.61 11.37 14.60
C ALA A 39 -0.63 10.61 15.09
N LEU A 40 -0.91 9.43 14.55
CA LEU A 40 -1.96 8.53 15.05
C LEU A 40 -1.66 8.08 16.48
N LYS A 41 -0.42 7.63 16.75
CA LYS A 41 0.04 7.24 18.10
C LYS A 41 -0.11 8.37 19.13
N GLN A 42 0.07 9.61 18.69
CA GLN A 42 -0.04 10.81 19.54
C GLN A 42 -1.47 11.36 19.64
N GLY A 43 -2.45 10.71 19.00
CA GLY A 43 -3.85 11.19 18.97
C GLY A 43 -4.04 12.51 18.22
N LYS A 44 -3.14 12.85 17.30
CA LYS A 44 -3.24 14.05 16.45
C LYS A 44 -4.12 13.83 15.23
N VAL A 45 -4.23 12.58 14.79
CA VAL A 45 -5.18 12.08 13.80
C VAL A 45 -5.86 10.84 14.36
N GLU A 46 -7.06 10.53 13.88
CA GLU A 46 -7.87 9.41 14.35
C GLU A 46 -7.76 8.17 13.44
N ALA A 47 -7.21 8.34 12.24
CA ALA A 47 -6.91 7.25 11.31
C ALA A 47 -5.72 7.63 10.42
N VAL A 48 -5.07 6.62 9.84
CA VAL A 48 -4.13 6.77 8.71
C VAL A 48 -4.67 5.93 7.56
N THR A 49 -4.67 6.49 6.34
CA THR A 49 -5.15 5.78 5.14
C THR A 49 -4.07 5.70 4.10
N THR A 50 -3.78 4.48 3.64
CA THR A 50 -2.89 4.15 2.53
C THR A 50 -3.08 2.69 2.14
N ASP A 51 -2.13 2.14 1.39
CA ASP A 51 -2.11 0.80 0.86
C ASP A 51 -2.00 -0.21 2.02
N GLU A 52 -2.70 -1.33 1.90
CA GLU A 52 -2.74 -2.35 2.95
C GLU A 52 -1.34 -2.83 3.34
N SER A 53 -0.44 -3.03 2.37
CA SER A 53 0.94 -3.45 2.62
C SER A 53 1.71 -2.49 3.51
N ILE A 54 1.50 -1.18 3.33
CA ILE A 54 2.10 -0.14 4.16
C ILE A 54 1.46 -0.15 5.55
N LEU A 55 0.14 -0.26 5.65
CA LEU A 55 -0.56 -0.32 6.94
C LEU A 55 -0.13 -1.54 7.77
N VAL A 56 -0.04 -2.72 7.15
CA VAL A 56 0.47 -3.96 7.77
C VAL A 56 1.92 -3.76 8.24
N GLY A 57 2.75 -3.16 7.40
CA GLY A 57 4.13 -2.83 7.73
C GLY A 57 4.26 -1.90 8.94
N LEU A 58 3.47 -0.83 9.00
CA LEU A 58 3.45 0.13 10.11
C LEU A 58 2.97 -0.52 11.41
N GLN A 59 1.83 -1.21 11.37
CA GLN A 59 1.23 -1.87 12.53
C GLN A 59 2.20 -2.91 13.11
N ASN A 60 2.67 -3.86 12.29
CA ASN A 60 3.44 -5.00 12.77
C ASN A 60 4.93 -4.69 13.01
N SER A 61 5.36 -3.47 12.71
CA SER A 61 6.68 -2.93 13.10
C SER A 61 6.63 -2.09 14.38
N ASP A 62 5.45 -1.79 14.91
CA ASP A 62 5.32 -1.07 16.18
C ASP A 62 5.66 -1.99 17.38
N ASP A 63 6.08 -1.37 18.50
CA ASP A 63 6.29 -2.09 19.77
C ASP A 63 4.98 -2.61 20.38
N LYS A 64 3.85 -1.98 20.04
CA LYS A 64 2.50 -2.33 20.53
C LYS A 64 1.53 -2.48 19.36
N PRO A 65 1.72 -3.49 18.49
CA PRO A 65 0.89 -3.67 17.29
C PRO A 65 -0.60 -3.86 17.61
N GLY A 66 -0.92 -4.42 18.79
CA GLY A 66 -2.29 -4.63 19.25
C GLY A 66 -3.05 -3.36 19.66
N ASP A 67 -2.38 -2.21 19.76
CA ASP A 67 -3.02 -0.91 20.01
C ASP A 67 -3.68 -0.35 18.74
N PHE A 68 -3.41 -0.96 17.57
CA PHE A 68 -3.91 -0.54 16.27
C PHE A 68 -4.64 -1.67 15.56
N ALA A 69 -5.53 -1.31 14.65
CA ALA A 69 -6.22 -2.25 13.78
C ALA A 69 -6.37 -1.66 12.38
N ILE A 70 -6.16 -2.50 11.37
CA ILE A 70 -6.52 -2.21 9.98
C ILE A 70 -8.00 -2.57 9.83
N VAL A 71 -8.82 -1.62 9.41
CA VAL A 71 -10.28 -1.72 9.44
C VAL A 71 -10.92 -1.06 8.24
N GLY A 72 -12.19 -1.40 8.00
CA GLY A 72 -12.99 -0.86 6.91
C GLY A 72 -12.78 -1.60 5.60
N GLU A 73 -13.53 -1.20 4.59
CA GLU A 73 -13.37 -1.68 3.22
C GLU A 73 -12.24 -0.92 2.53
N TYR A 74 -11.68 -1.51 1.47
CA TYR A 74 -10.72 -0.82 0.61
C TYR A 74 -11.34 0.45 0.02
N ILE A 75 -10.60 1.56 0.11
CA ILE A 75 -11.01 2.86 -0.43
C ILE A 75 -10.83 2.90 -1.95
N SER A 76 -9.75 2.31 -2.44
CA SER A 76 -9.33 2.32 -3.84
C SER A 76 -8.42 1.11 -4.14
N PRO A 77 -8.40 0.63 -5.40
CA PRO A 77 -7.32 -0.24 -5.85
C PRO A 77 -6.02 0.57 -5.99
N GLU A 78 -4.90 -0.01 -5.57
CA GLU A 78 -3.57 0.61 -5.62
C GLU A 78 -2.57 -0.35 -6.31
N PRO A 79 -2.72 -0.64 -7.62
CA PRO A 79 -1.82 -1.53 -8.33
C PRO A 79 -0.43 -0.90 -8.50
N TYR A 80 0.60 -1.61 -8.07
CA TYR A 80 1.98 -1.15 -8.20
C TYR A 80 2.54 -1.46 -9.58
N GLY A 81 3.24 -0.49 -10.17
CA GLY A 81 3.95 -0.62 -11.43
C GLY A 81 5.39 -0.13 -11.31
N LEU A 82 6.25 -0.61 -12.21
CA LEU A 82 7.60 -0.08 -12.35
C LEU A 82 7.59 1.15 -13.26
N GLY A 83 7.93 2.30 -12.69
CA GLY A 83 8.07 3.55 -13.45
C GLY A 83 9.27 3.49 -14.39
N VAL A 84 9.04 3.80 -15.66
CA VAL A 84 10.06 3.91 -16.71
C VAL A 84 10.04 5.32 -17.29
N ALA A 85 11.16 5.75 -17.88
CA ALA A 85 11.22 7.06 -18.55
C ALA A 85 10.25 7.10 -19.74
N GLU A 86 9.70 8.28 -20.01
CA GLU A 86 8.86 8.48 -21.19
C GLU A 86 9.63 8.15 -22.47
N ASN A 87 8.92 7.56 -23.44
CA ASN A 87 9.45 7.14 -24.75
C ASN A 87 10.48 5.99 -24.72
N GLU A 88 10.68 5.31 -23.59
CA GLU A 88 11.52 4.10 -23.47
C GLU A 88 10.68 2.81 -23.60
N SER A 89 10.04 2.63 -24.76
CA SER A 89 9.13 1.48 -24.97
C SER A 89 9.83 0.13 -24.94
N ASP A 90 11.04 0.04 -25.51
CA ASP A 90 11.81 -1.22 -25.51
C ASP A 90 12.18 -1.66 -24.08
N PHE A 91 12.53 -0.70 -23.22
CA PHE A 91 12.84 -1.00 -21.82
C PHE A 91 11.60 -1.36 -21.02
N ARG A 92 10.48 -0.67 -21.24
CA ARG A 92 9.18 -1.05 -20.67
C ARG A 92 8.83 -2.49 -21.02
N ASP A 93 8.98 -2.87 -22.29
CA ASP A 93 8.61 -4.20 -22.77
C ASP A 93 9.54 -5.27 -22.20
N PHE A 94 10.85 -4.99 -22.11
CA PHE A 94 11.80 -5.84 -21.40
C PHE A 94 11.38 -6.07 -19.93
N VAL A 95 11.01 -5.01 -19.20
CA VAL A 95 10.56 -5.10 -17.81
C VAL A 95 9.28 -5.93 -17.70
N ASN A 96 8.30 -5.70 -18.57
CA ASN A 96 7.04 -6.44 -18.57
C ASN A 96 7.27 -7.94 -18.84
N ILE A 97 8.09 -8.28 -19.83
CA ILE A 97 8.45 -9.68 -20.14
C ILE A 97 9.13 -10.33 -18.93
N ALA A 98 10.09 -9.66 -18.30
CA ALA A 98 10.77 -10.20 -17.13
C ALA A 98 9.79 -10.47 -15.96
N LEU A 99 8.85 -9.56 -15.70
CA LEU A 99 7.81 -9.76 -14.68
C LEU A 99 6.89 -10.95 -15.02
N MET A 100 6.51 -11.12 -16.28
CA MET A 100 5.70 -12.25 -16.74
C MET A 100 6.46 -13.59 -16.62
N GLU A 101 7.75 -13.62 -16.98
CA GLU A 101 8.60 -14.80 -16.81
C GLU A 101 8.80 -15.17 -15.33
N MET A 102 8.99 -14.17 -14.46
CA MET A 102 9.05 -14.38 -13.00
C MET A 102 7.74 -14.95 -12.45
N TRP A 103 6.60 -14.47 -12.94
CA TRP A 103 5.31 -15.01 -12.55
C TRP A 103 5.11 -16.44 -13.04
N ALA A 104 5.43 -16.73 -14.31
CA ALA A 104 5.27 -18.04 -14.92
C ALA A 104 6.19 -19.12 -14.31
N SER A 105 7.41 -18.73 -13.92
CA SER A 105 8.38 -19.62 -13.29
C SER A 105 8.13 -19.92 -11.81
N GLY A 106 7.19 -19.20 -11.16
CA GLY A 106 6.93 -19.31 -9.73
C GLY A 106 7.83 -18.44 -8.85
N GLU A 107 8.78 -17.70 -9.44
CA GLU A 107 9.73 -16.89 -8.68
C GLU A 107 9.05 -15.71 -7.99
N TYR A 108 8.05 -15.11 -8.63
CA TYR A 108 7.24 -14.06 -8.01
C TYR A 108 6.60 -14.54 -6.70
N GLN A 109 6.02 -15.73 -6.72
CA GLN A 109 5.33 -16.33 -5.58
C GLN A 109 6.30 -16.64 -4.44
N LYS A 110 7.53 -17.07 -4.73
CA LYS A 110 8.57 -17.24 -3.70
C LYS A 110 8.96 -15.91 -3.05
N ILE A 111 9.12 -14.86 -3.86
CA ILE A 111 9.42 -13.52 -3.36
C ILE A 111 8.26 -13.02 -2.50
N TYR A 112 7.03 -13.23 -2.97
CA TYR A 112 5.83 -12.83 -2.23
C TYR A 112 5.73 -13.57 -0.89
N GLU A 113 5.89 -14.90 -0.86
CA GLU A 113 5.87 -15.70 0.37
C GLU A 113 6.98 -15.27 1.35
N LYS A 114 8.18 -14.93 0.84
CA LYS A 114 9.28 -14.45 1.68
C LYS A 114 8.91 -13.18 2.47
N TRP A 115 8.13 -12.28 1.88
CA TRP A 115 7.80 -10.98 2.49
C TRP A 115 6.43 -10.96 3.16
N PHE A 116 5.42 -11.53 2.50
CA PHE A 116 4.01 -11.48 2.88
C PHE A 116 3.39 -12.87 3.12
N GLY A 117 4.22 -13.91 3.24
CA GLY A 117 3.77 -15.28 3.49
C GLY A 117 3.13 -15.49 4.86
N LYS A 118 2.47 -16.64 5.05
CA LYS A 118 1.70 -16.97 6.28
C LYS A 118 2.56 -17.02 7.53
N ASP A 119 3.84 -17.33 7.36
CA ASP A 119 4.81 -17.43 8.44
C ASP A 119 5.47 -16.08 8.76
N THR A 120 5.10 -15.00 8.06
CA THR A 120 5.60 -13.65 8.35
C THR A 120 4.62 -12.87 9.21
N LYS A 121 5.16 -11.93 10.01
CA LYS A 121 4.34 -10.94 10.70
C LYS A 121 3.73 -9.90 9.75
N PHE A 122 3.92 -10.03 8.43
CA PHE A 122 3.39 -9.14 7.41
C PHE A 122 2.46 -9.90 6.47
N TYR A 123 1.82 -10.96 6.96
CA TYR A 123 0.99 -11.81 6.12
C TYR A 123 -0.08 -11.00 5.36
N ILE A 124 -0.05 -11.11 4.04
CA ILE A 124 -1.08 -10.59 3.13
C ILE A 124 -1.33 -11.71 2.12
N PRO A 125 -2.57 -12.18 1.93
CA PRO A 125 -2.83 -13.22 0.95
C PRO A 125 -2.59 -12.71 -0.49
N LEU A 126 -1.92 -13.52 -1.30
CA LEU A 126 -1.83 -13.27 -2.74
C LEU A 126 -3.15 -13.66 -3.42
N GLU A 127 -4.05 -12.70 -3.57
CA GLU A 127 -5.41 -12.94 -4.10
C GLU A 127 -5.56 -12.62 -5.59
N TRP A 128 -4.61 -11.88 -6.17
CA TRP A 128 -4.63 -11.52 -7.59
C TRP A 128 -3.72 -12.42 -8.42
N LYS A 129 -3.93 -12.40 -9.73
CA LYS A 129 -3.12 -13.12 -10.71
C LYS A 129 -2.56 -12.14 -11.73
N MET A 130 -1.28 -12.26 -12.06
CA MET A 130 -0.66 -11.46 -13.12
C MET A 130 -1.42 -11.67 -14.44
N GLU A 131 -1.77 -10.56 -15.07
CA GLU A 131 -2.28 -10.59 -16.43
C GLU A 131 -1.12 -10.96 -17.37
N MET A 132 -1.30 -12.00 -18.16
CA MET A 132 -0.29 -12.48 -19.10
C MET A 132 -0.68 -12.00 -20.49
N TRP A 133 0.22 -11.29 -21.13
CA TRP A 133 0.02 -10.68 -22.45
C TRP A 133 0.94 -11.39 -23.45
N PRO A 134 0.57 -11.46 -24.74
CA PRO A 134 1.52 -11.84 -25.78
C PRO A 134 2.67 -10.84 -25.89
#